data_AF-A0A7W8M7S9-F1
#
_entry.id   AF-A0A7W8M7S9-F1
#
_cell.length_a   1.000
_cell.length_b   1.000
_cell.length_c   1.000
_cell.angle_alpha   90.00
_cell.angle_beta   90.00
_cell.angle_gamma   90.00
#
_symmetry.space_group_name_H-M   'P 1'
#
loop_
_entity.id
_entity.type
_entity.pdbx_description
1 polymer ?
#
loop_
_entity_poly.entity_id
_entity_poly.type
_entity_poly.pdbx_seq_one_letter_code
_entity_poly.pdbx_strand_id
1 'polypeptide(L)'
;MATADDFRFVRGWWEVESSNDRWPGFAKGGAYSAFYADLYLVGNWKNDGEQIRNFFDPKTGKLNSRPQSTDFYRRPGLTWPLRARKFCPQVLPADAVISVRGSGIFSENPLLYLGLFSSSAVDLLLRMLSGREGHPQYDMGDISALPLPPVAQEVSSTIERLALRGWSLKRTLDTIEETSHAFALPAALRSRLGDYDPPAIEAELVRIQAEIDAIAFDLYGFSEADRAAVQASQGAANEDGSGASDDQDDEASGDEDSAAPIDHTAGLLSWALGVAFGRFDWRLATGERAAPAEPEPFDPLPAKSPGMLPDGAAPFHAHAGILVDDPGHPHDLARLVEEVLARVEAPVPEDLRRWLQRDFFAFHLQRYSKSRRKAPIYWPLSTTSGSYTLWVYYPSLTSQTLYTSINDFVEPKLKQVGSDVSVLRNKGTARTRDDEKQFEALQAFELELIELRDTLLKLAPDYKPNHDDGVQITSAPLWPLFRHKPWQKVLKDTWAKLEKGDYDWAHLAMNYWPDRVREKCKTDKSLAIAHGLEHLYIESEAQPKKTRGRKKAGGDE
;
A
#
# COMPACT_ATOMS: atom_id res chain seq x y z
N MET A 1 3.50 10.38 15.51
CA MET A 1 4.20 11.19 14.50
C MET A 1 3.22 11.91 13.57
N ALA A 2 3.41 13.22 13.35
CA ALA A 2 2.88 13.89 12.17
C ALA A 2 4.02 14.10 11.15
N THR A 3 3.88 13.54 9.95
CA THR A 3 4.87 13.64 8.86
C THR A 3 4.87 15.02 8.21
N ALA A 4 3.69 15.66 8.13
CA ALA A 4 3.40 16.88 7.38
C ALA A 4 3.62 16.79 5.85
N ASP A 5 4.03 15.63 5.34
CA ASP A 5 4.14 15.29 3.92
C ASP A 5 4.13 13.76 3.76
N ASP A 6 2.94 13.17 3.67
CA ASP A 6 2.81 11.72 3.53
C ASP A 6 3.25 11.22 2.15
N PHE A 7 3.16 12.06 1.13
CA PHE A 7 3.62 11.69 -0.21
C PHE A 7 5.13 11.43 -0.20
N ARG A 8 5.89 12.23 0.56
CA ARG A 8 7.32 12.03 0.79
C ARG A 8 7.65 10.91 1.78
N PHE A 9 7.01 10.88 2.95
CA PHE A 9 7.49 10.09 4.09
C PHE A 9 6.77 8.78 4.37
N VAL A 10 5.72 8.44 3.61
CA VAL A 10 4.94 7.21 3.81
C VAL A 10 4.93 6.38 2.54
N ARG A 11 5.08 5.06 2.62
CA ARG A 11 4.97 4.13 1.48
C ARG A 11 3.96 3.02 1.80
N GLY A 12 3.44 2.34 0.78
CA GLY A 12 2.91 0.98 0.95
C GLY A 12 4.08 0.02 1.14
N TRP A 13 3.94 -0.99 1.99
CA TRP A 13 5.05 -1.93 2.27
C TRP A 13 5.54 -2.66 1.01
N TRP A 14 4.66 -2.90 0.04
CA TRP A 14 5.00 -3.49 -1.26
C TRP A 14 5.79 -2.56 -2.20
N GLU A 15 5.99 -1.29 -1.84
CA GLU A 15 6.81 -0.35 -2.62
C GLU A 15 8.28 -0.36 -2.22
N VAL A 16 8.60 -0.84 -1.03
CA VAL A 16 9.94 -0.73 -0.48
C VAL A 16 10.61 -2.09 -0.43
N GLU A 17 11.93 -2.08 -0.47
CA GLU A 17 12.69 -3.29 -0.17
C GLU A 17 12.46 -3.73 1.27
N SER A 18 12.62 -5.02 1.53
CA SER A 18 12.28 -5.76 2.75
C SER A 18 13.05 -5.34 4.03
N SER A 19 13.75 -4.19 4.05
CA SER A 19 14.48 -3.72 5.23
C SER A 19 13.61 -2.87 6.16
N ASN A 20 13.29 -3.40 7.34
CA ASN A 20 12.48 -2.70 8.35
C ASN A 20 13.21 -1.51 9.02
N ASP A 21 14.53 -1.37 8.88
CA ASP A 21 15.28 -0.30 9.56
C ASP A 21 14.90 1.11 9.11
N ARG A 22 14.66 1.29 7.81
CA ARG A 22 14.24 2.59 7.23
C ARG A 22 12.72 2.74 7.22
N TRP A 23 12.00 1.67 6.94
CA TRP A 23 10.57 1.68 6.65
C TRP A 23 9.79 0.79 7.63
N PRO A 24 9.80 1.09 8.95
CA PRO A 24 8.94 0.38 9.89
C PRO A 24 7.46 0.58 9.56
N GLY A 25 6.64 -0.39 9.97
CA GLY A 25 5.17 -0.31 9.87
C GLY A 25 4.64 0.99 10.48
N PHE A 26 3.65 1.62 9.86
CA PHE A 26 3.17 2.95 10.24
C PHE A 26 1.68 2.94 10.54
N ALA A 27 1.34 3.02 11.83
CA ALA A 27 -0.05 3.08 12.29
C ALA A 27 -0.66 4.46 12.01
N LYS A 28 -1.35 4.58 10.87
CA LYS A 28 -1.97 5.82 10.40
C LYS A 28 -3.48 5.92 10.67
N GLY A 29 -3.99 5.06 11.55
CA GLY A 29 -5.43 4.77 11.62
C GLY A 29 -5.85 3.92 10.43
N GLY A 30 -7.10 4.03 10.00
CA GLY A 30 -7.62 3.28 8.87
C GLY A 30 -9.12 3.02 9.00
N ALA A 31 -9.62 2.05 8.23
CA ALA A 31 -10.98 1.58 8.37
C ALA A 31 -11.21 0.88 9.73
N TYR A 32 -12.47 0.85 10.15
CA TYR A 32 -12.90 0.09 11.31
C TYR A 32 -12.65 -1.41 11.08
N SER A 33 -11.87 -2.03 11.97
CA SER A 33 -11.69 -3.48 12.02
C SER A 33 -11.23 -3.85 13.42
N ALA A 34 -12.10 -4.46 14.23
CA ALA A 34 -11.72 -4.87 15.58
C ALA A 34 -10.71 -6.03 15.55
N PHE A 35 -9.91 -6.16 16.60
CA PHE A 35 -8.89 -7.21 16.82
C PHE A 35 -7.67 -7.10 15.91
N TYR A 36 -7.86 -7.10 14.59
CA TYR A 36 -6.79 -7.11 13.59
C TYR A 36 -7.06 -6.10 12.48
N ALA A 37 -6.01 -5.40 12.08
CA ALA A 37 -5.91 -4.68 10.82
C ALA A 37 -4.46 -4.75 10.33
N ASP A 38 -4.27 -5.01 9.04
CA ASP A 38 -2.94 -4.96 8.42
C ASP A 38 -2.41 -3.52 8.42
N LEU A 39 -1.19 -3.31 8.89
CA LEU A 39 -0.49 -2.03 8.74
C LEU A 39 0.22 -1.97 7.39
N TYR A 40 -0.55 -1.82 6.31
CA TYR A 40 -0.03 -1.80 4.95
C TYR A 40 0.87 -0.59 4.64
N LEU A 41 0.85 0.45 5.50
CA LEU A 41 1.71 1.62 5.37
C LEU A 41 3.00 1.44 6.16
N VAL A 42 4.08 1.96 5.61
CA VAL A 42 5.39 2.09 6.28
C VAL A 42 5.83 3.55 6.28
N GLY A 43 6.56 3.98 7.30
CA GLY A 43 6.96 5.36 7.51
C GLY A 43 8.48 5.51 7.52
N ASN A 44 9.02 6.54 6.86
CA ASN A 44 10.47 6.76 6.83
C ASN A 44 10.98 7.13 8.23
N TRP A 45 11.72 6.22 8.85
CA TRP A 45 12.32 6.39 10.17
C TRP A 45 13.83 6.06 10.18
N LYS A 46 14.50 6.15 9.04
CA LYS A 46 15.95 5.93 8.96
C LYS A 46 16.72 6.87 9.89
N ASN A 47 17.77 6.34 10.54
CA ASN A 47 18.65 7.10 11.43
C ASN A 47 17.87 7.86 12.53
N ASP A 48 16.91 7.20 13.19
CA ASP A 48 15.99 7.82 14.15
C ASP A 48 15.17 8.99 13.57
N GLY A 49 14.69 8.82 12.34
CA GLY A 49 13.85 9.81 11.66
C GLY A 49 14.60 11.10 11.28
N GLU A 50 15.90 11.01 10.96
CA GLU A 50 16.77 12.16 10.69
C GLU A 50 16.18 13.15 9.68
N GLN A 51 15.63 12.66 8.56
CA GLN A 51 14.97 13.53 7.57
C GLN A 51 13.74 14.23 8.14
N ILE A 52 12.88 13.50 8.87
CA ILE A 52 11.63 14.03 9.43
C ILE A 52 11.96 15.05 10.51
N ARG A 53 12.92 14.79 11.39
CA ARG A 53 13.37 15.71 12.46
C ARG A 53 13.97 17.01 11.92
N ASN A 54 14.43 17.02 10.67
CA ASN A 54 14.99 18.19 10.01
C ASN A 54 14.06 18.80 8.94
N PHE A 55 12.80 18.38 8.86
CA PHE A 55 11.83 18.90 7.88
C PHE A 55 11.28 20.25 8.33
N PHE A 56 12.07 21.31 8.15
CA PHE A 56 11.72 22.69 8.49
C PHE A 56 11.10 23.42 7.29
N ASP A 57 10.18 24.34 7.55
CA ASP A 57 9.74 25.34 6.59
C ASP A 57 10.88 26.37 6.37
N PRO A 58 11.44 26.48 5.15
CA PRO A 58 12.53 27.39 4.86
C PRO A 58 12.19 28.87 5.10
N LYS A 59 10.90 29.26 5.04
CA LYS A 59 10.46 30.65 5.22
C LYS A 59 10.30 31.03 6.69
N THR A 60 9.76 30.12 7.49
CA THR A 60 9.42 30.40 8.89
C THR A 60 10.40 29.83 9.90
N GLY A 61 11.27 28.90 9.48
CA GLY A 61 12.18 28.16 10.35
C GLY A 61 11.47 27.22 11.32
N LYS A 62 10.15 27.05 11.18
CA LYS A 62 9.38 26.13 12.02
C LYS A 62 9.55 24.72 11.49
N LEU A 63 9.73 23.76 12.40
CA LEU A 63 9.65 22.35 12.02
C LEU A 63 8.22 22.08 11.51
N ASN A 64 8.07 21.47 10.34
CA ASN A 64 6.78 21.06 9.77
C ASN A 64 6.29 19.78 10.44
N SER A 65 7.17 18.79 10.54
CA SER A 65 6.89 17.52 11.17
C SER A 65 6.77 17.61 12.70
N ARG A 66 6.15 16.60 13.31
CA ARG A 66 6.06 16.44 14.77
C ARG A 66 6.28 14.98 15.16
N PRO A 67 7.54 14.51 15.20
CA PRO A 67 7.86 13.26 15.88
C PRO A 67 7.72 13.49 17.39
N GLN A 68 6.76 12.80 18.01
CA GLN A 68 6.47 12.85 19.44
C GLN A 68 6.27 11.44 19.97
N SER A 69 6.46 11.27 21.28
CA SER A 69 6.31 9.99 21.96
C SER A 69 7.20 8.90 21.33
N THR A 70 8.40 9.27 20.87
CA THR A 70 9.31 8.38 20.15
C THR A 70 9.81 7.22 21.00
N ASP A 71 9.78 7.36 22.33
CA ASP A 71 10.11 6.29 23.29
C ASP A 71 9.17 5.07 23.19
N PHE A 72 7.97 5.28 22.63
CA PHE A 72 6.98 4.23 22.38
C PHE A 72 7.07 3.63 20.98
N TYR A 73 7.90 4.17 20.09
CA TYR A 73 8.06 3.62 18.75
C TYR A 73 8.70 2.25 18.85
N ARG A 74 8.32 1.35 17.94
CA ARG A 74 8.76 -0.04 17.86
C ARG A 74 8.33 -0.94 19.01
N ARG A 75 7.52 -0.44 19.95
CA ARG A 75 6.92 -1.26 21.01
C ARG A 75 5.63 -1.89 20.53
N PRO A 76 5.38 -3.17 20.84
CA PRO A 76 4.07 -3.78 20.62
C PRO A 76 3.02 -3.16 21.55
N GLY A 77 1.78 -3.10 21.09
CA GLY A 77 0.67 -2.53 21.85
C GLY A 77 -0.64 -2.62 21.07
N LEU A 78 -1.56 -1.69 21.31
CA LEU A 78 -2.79 -1.54 20.54
C LEU A 78 -2.80 -0.19 19.82
N THR A 79 -3.41 -0.14 18.64
CA THR A 79 -3.69 1.09 17.89
C THR A 79 -5.18 1.15 17.56
N TRP A 80 -5.68 2.31 17.16
CA TRP A 80 -7.08 2.48 16.72
C TRP A 80 -7.17 3.59 15.67
N PRO A 81 -8.20 3.57 14.81
CA PRO A 81 -8.55 4.74 14.02
C PRO A 81 -9.08 5.86 14.91
N LEU A 82 -8.47 7.05 14.81
CA LEU A 82 -8.90 8.23 15.57
C LEU A 82 -10.40 8.55 15.42
N ARG A 83 -10.97 8.32 14.24
CA ARG A 83 -12.39 8.47 13.94
C ARG A 83 -12.91 7.14 13.40
N ALA A 84 -13.89 6.56 14.07
CA ALA A 84 -14.53 5.33 13.67
C ALA A 84 -15.95 5.29 14.23
N ARG A 85 -16.84 4.53 13.59
CA ARG A 85 -18.23 4.41 14.06
C ARG A 85 -18.34 3.86 15.47
N LYS A 86 -17.43 2.97 15.88
CA LYS A 86 -17.30 2.37 17.21
C LYS A 86 -15.81 2.32 17.56
N PHE A 87 -15.45 2.46 18.83
CA PHE A 87 -14.08 2.25 19.29
C PHE A 87 -13.66 0.81 18.96
N CYS A 88 -12.54 0.68 18.24
CA CYS A 88 -12.03 -0.60 17.75
C CYS A 88 -10.51 -0.63 17.91
N PRO A 89 -10.01 -1.10 19.06
CA PRO A 89 -8.59 -1.39 19.17
C PRO A 89 -8.22 -2.52 18.21
N GLN A 90 -7.04 -2.35 17.63
CA GLN A 90 -6.35 -3.27 16.74
C GLN A 90 -4.99 -3.56 17.35
N VAL A 91 -4.44 -4.73 17.05
CA VAL A 91 -3.05 -5.00 17.41
C VAL A 91 -2.11 -4.03 16.70
N LEU A 92 -1.21 -3.43 17.47
CA LEU A 92 -0.01 -2.72 17.00
C LEU A 92 1.17 -3.69 17.11
N PRO A 93 1.65 -4.25 15.98
CA PRO A 93 2.82 -5.13 15.95
C PRO A 93 4.07 -4.45 16.52
N ALA A 94 5.03 -5.25 16.99
CA ALA A 94 6.36 -4.76 17.31
C ALA A 94 7.04 -4.13 16.07
N ASP A 95 8.04 -3.28 16.31
CA ASP A 95 8.78 -2.56 15.26
C ASP A 95 7.94 -1.56 14.42
N ALA A 96 6.69 -1.29 14.79
CA ALA A 96 5.87 -0.26 14.17
C ALA A 96 6.04 1.13 14.82
N VAL A 97 5.81 2.20 14.06
CA VAL A 97 5.76 3.59 14.53
C VAL A 97 4.34 4.14 14.45
N ILE A 98 3.97 4.96 15.44
CA ILE A 98 2.61 5.48 15.59
C ILE A 98 2.46 6.88 14.98
N SER A 99 1.31 7.16 14.39
CA SER A 99 0.96 8.50 13.89
C SER A 99 0.12 9.28 14.90
N VAL A 100 -0.32 10.49 14.56
CA VAL A 100 -1.36 11.20 15.36
C VAL A 100 -2.72 10.52 15.23
N ARG A 101 -3.03 9.95 14.05
CA ARG A 101 -4.33 9.33 13.74
C ARG A 101 -4.41 7.83 14.05
N GLY A 102 -3.28 7.22 14.39
CA GLY A 102 -3.12 5.85 14.89
C GLY A 102 -2.16 5.90 16.05
N SER A 103 -2.68 6.27 17.22
CA SER A 103 -1.94 6.37 18.48
C SER A 103 -1.78 4.98 19.13
N GLY A 104 -1.10 4.90 20.28
CA GLY A 104 -0.78 3.61 20.92
C GLY A 104 -1.34 3.49 22.35
N ILE A 105 -1.84 2.30 22.69
CA ILE A 105 -2.09 1.83 24.06
C ILE A 105 -1.04 0.76 24.36
N PHE A 106 -0.27 0.94 25.44
CA PHE A 106 0.82 0.03 25.81
C PHE A 106 0.56 -0.53 27.20
N SER A 107 0.60 -1.85 27.31
CA SER A 107 0.22 -2.59 28.53
C SER A 107 1.00 -3.89 28.64
N GLU A 108 1.13 -4.39 29.86
CA GLU A 108 1.67 -5.73 30.14
C GLU A 108 0.71 -6.85 29.68
N ASN A 109 -0.60 -6.57 29.60
CA ASN A 109 -1.64 -7.52 29.19
C ASN A 109 -2.41 -7.03 27.95
N PRO A 110 -1.77 -6.87 26.79
CA PRO A 110 -2.40 -6.21 25.63
C PRO A 110 -3.60 -6.97 25.07
N LEU A 111 -3.65 -8.32 25.15
CA LEU A 111 -4.80 -9.11 24.69
C LEU A 111 -6.06 -8.90 25.55
N LEU A 112 -5.90 -8.73 26.87
CA LEU A 112 -7.01 -8.37 27.76
C LEU A 112 -7.64 -7.06 27.29
N TYR A 113 -6.82 -6.04 27.09
CA TYR A 113 -7.31 -4.73 26.68
C TYR A 113 -7.81 -4.72 25.23
N LEU A 114 -7.25 -5.54 24.34
CA LEU A 114 -7.77 -5.71 22.98
C LEU A 114 -9.23 -6.19 23.00
N GLY A 115 -9.53 -7.19 23.84
CA GLY A 115 -10.89 -7.70 24.01
C GLY A 115 -11.79 -6.75 24.80
N LEU A 116 -11.37 -6.32 25.99
CA LEU A 116 -12.20 -5.45 26.84
C LEU A 116 -12.57 -4.13 26.14
N PHE A 117 -11.61 -3.51 25.44
CA PHE A 117 -11.83 -2.23 24.78
C PHE A 117 -12.55 -2.33 23.43
N SER A 118 -12.66 -3.51 22.84
CA SER A 118 -13.55 -3.70 21.68
C SER A 118 -15.03 -3.79 22.06
N SER A 119 -15.33 -3.84 23.36
CA SER A 119 -16.69 -4.00 23.87
C SER A 119 -17.59 -2.80 23.62
N SER A 120 -18.89 -3.07 23.50
CA SER A 120 -19.94 -2.05 23.41
C SER A 120 -20.07 -1.23 24.70
N ALA A 121 -19.71 -1.79 25.85
CA ALA A 121 -19.67 -1.08 27.11
C ALA A 121 -18.60 0.03 27.11
N VAL A 122 -17.38 -0.30 26.69
CA VAL A 122 -16.27 0.68 26.60
C VAL A 122 -16.56 1.75 25.57
N ASP A 123 -17.10 1.37 24.40
CA ASP A 123 -17.51 2.33 23.37
C ASP A 123 -18.50 3.37 23.91
N LEU A 124 -19.54 2.93 24.62
CA LEU A 124 -20.52 3.84 25.22
C LEU A 124 -19.87 4.78 26.24
N LEU A 125 -19.04 4.25 27.14
CA LEU A 125 -18.35 5.06 28.14
C LEU A 125 -17.46 6.13 27.49
N LEU A 126 -16.74 5.79 26.42
CA LEU A 126 -15.92 6.75 25.68
C LEU A 126 -16.78 7.83 24.99
N ARG A 127 -17.94 7.48 24.44
CA ARG A 127 -18.89 8.46 23.87
C ARG A 127 -19.44 9.40 24.93
N MET A 128 -19.76 8.87 26.11
CA MET A 128 -20.21 9.69 27.24
C MET A 128 -19.12 10.64 27.73
N LEU A 129 -17.87 10.18 27.83
CA LEU A 129 -16.72 11.00 28.23
C LEU A 129 -16.42 12.10 27.22
N SER A 130 -16.46 11.78 25.93
CA SER A 130 -16.18 12.74 24.85
C SER A 130 -17.34 13.68 24.55
N GLY A 131 -18.57 13.34 24.97
CA GLY A 131 -19.79 14.10 24.70
C GLY A 131 -20.18 14.12 23.21
N ARG A 132 -19.76 13.12 22.42
CA ARG A 132 -19.97 13.05 20.96
C ARG A 132 -20.63 11.73 20.55
N GLU A 133 -21.84 11.79 19.98
CA GLU A 133 -22.56 10.59 19.54
C GLU A 133 -22.50 10.31 18.03
N GLY A 134 -22.63 11.33 17.18
CA GLY A 134 -22.76 11.13 15.71
C GLY A 134 -21.44 10.90 14.97
N HIS A 135 -20.37 11.62 15.34
CA HIS A 135 -19.04 11.50 14.74
C HIS A 135 -17.98 11.42 15.86
N PRO A 136 -17.91 10.29 16.58
CA PRO A 136 -17.00 10.17 17.70
C PRO A 136 -15.54 10.25 17.23
N GLN A 137 -14.76 10.98 18.00
CA GLN A 137 -13.31 11.06 17.87
C GLN A 137 -12.73 10.51 19.17
N TYR A 138 -11.95 9.43 19.08
CA TYR A 138 -11.38 8.76 20.24
C TYR A 138 -10.00 9.33 20.53
N ASP A 139 -9.97 10.46 21.23
CA ASP A 139 -8.73 11.12 21.62
C ASP A 139 -8.03 10.37 22.77
N MET A 140 -6.70 10.49 22.83
CA MET A 140 -5.89 9.83 23.87
C MET A 140 -6.33 10.23 25.29
N GLY A 141 -6.82 11.46 25.47
CA GLY A 141 -7.32 11.95 26.76
C GLY A 141 -8.53 11.17 27.26
N ASP A 142 -9.50 10.91 26.37
CA ASP A 142 -10.73 10.17 26.72
C ASP A 142 -10.42 8.72 27.07
N ILE A 143 -9.54 8.09 26.28
CA ILE A 143 -9.09 6.71 26.52
C ILE A 143 -8.33 6.61 27.85
N SER A 144 -7.49 7.60 28.17
CA SER A 144 -6.75 7.64 29.44
C SER A 144 -7.65 7.89 30.65
N ALA A 145 -8.81 8.52 30.45
CA ALA A 145 -9.80 8.78 31.48
C ALA A 145 -10.79 7.62 31.68
N LEU A 146 -10.74 6.59 30.83
CA LEU A 146 -11.63 5.43 30.91
C LEU A 146 -11.44 4.71 32.26
N PRO A 147 -12.52 4.50 33.04
CA PRO A 147 -12.43 3.70 34.25
C PRO A 147 -12.12 2.25 33.89
N LEU A 148 -11.11 1.67 34.55
CA LEU A 148 -10.76 0.26 34.38
C LEU A 148 -11.37 -0.56 35.53
N PRO A 149 -12.23 -1.55 35.24
CA PRO A 149 -12.79 -2.41 36.27
C PRO A 149 -11.70 -3.37 36.79
N PRO A 150 -11.78 -3.82 38.05
CA PRO A 150 -10.95 -4.93 38.50
C PRO A 150 -11.33 -6.21 37.73
N VAL A 151 -10.35 -6.89 37.15
CA VAL A 151 -10.56 -8.11 36.37
C VAL A 151 -9.91 -9.29 37.10
N ALA A 152 -10.71 -10.29 37.46
CA ALA A 152 -10.21 -11.54 38.02
C ALA A 152 -9.42 -12.33 36.96
N GLN A 153 -8.44 -13.13 37.39
CA GLN A 153 -7.52 -13.83 36.48
C GLN A 153 -8.27 -14.74 35.48
N GLU A 154 -9.30 -15.44 35.93
CA GLU A 154 -10.11 -16.35 35.11
C GLU A 154 -10.89 -15.60 34.02
N VAL A 155 -11.39 -14.42 34.35
CA VAL A 155 -12.09 -13.53 33.40
C VAL A 155 -11.09 -12.95 32.41
N SER A 156 -9.90 -12.54 32.89
CA SER A 156 -8.81 -12.06 32.02
C SER A 156 -8.43 -13.09 30.98
N SER A 157 -8.15 -14.32 31.41
CA SER A 157 -7.79 -15.43 30.52
C SER A 157 -8.90 -15.78 29.51
N THR A 158 -10.17 -15.55 29.87
CA THR A 158 -11.29 -15.73 28.93
C THR A 158 -11.33 -14.64 27.88
N ILE A 159 -11.23 -13.36 28.27
CA ILE A 159 -11.18 -12.23 27.33
C ILE A 159 -9.97 -12.34 26.41
N GLU A 160 -8.79 -12.68 26.94
CA GLU A 160 -7.56 -12.85 26.15
C GLU A 160 -7.72 -13.94 25.08
N ARG A 161 -8.29 -15.09 25.45
CA ARG A 161 -8.57 -16.19 24.50
C ARG A 161 -9.54 -15.77 23.41
N LEU A 162 -10.60 -15.04 23.76
CA LEU A 162 -11.58 -14.52 22.81
C LEU A 162 -10.96 -13.48 21.86
N ALA A 163 -10.18 -12.56 22.39
CA ALA A 163 -9.48 -11.54 21.61
C ALA A 163 -8.46 -12.16 20.64
N LEU A 164 -7.68 -13.14 21.10
CA LEU A 164 -6.73 -13.88 20.26
C LEU A 164 -7.46 -14.64 19.15
N ARG A 165 -8.58 -15.29 19.46
CA ARG A 165 -9.39 -15.99 18.45
C ARG A 165 -9.98 -15.01 17.43
N GLY A 166 -10.50 -13.87 17.89
CA GLY A 166 -11.00 -12.80 17.03
C GLY A 166 -9.91 -12.25 16.09
N TRP A 167 -8.70 -12.07 16.62
CA TRP A 167 -7.53 -11.66 15.83
C TRP A 167 -7.19 -12.69 14.74
N SER A 168 -7.07 -13.97 15.10
CA SER A 168 -6.73 -15.07 14.17
C SER A 168 -7.78 -15.21 13.05
N LEU A 169 -9.06 -15.10 13.39
CA LEU A 169 -10.16 -15.13 12.42
C LEU A 169 -10.12 -13.94 11.45
N LYS A 170 -9.95 -12.72 11.96
CA LYS A 170 -9.84 -11.51 11.12
C LYS A 170 -8.60 -11.55 10.22
N ARG A 171 -7.46 -12.01 10.75
CA ARG A 171 -6.25 -12.23 9.96
C ARG A 171 -6.46 -13.29 8.89
N THR A 172 -7.20 -14.36 9.19
CA THR A 172 -7.56 -15.40 8.22
C THR A 172 -8.31 -14.83 7.03
N LEU A 173 -9.30 -13.95 7.24
CA LEU A 173 -10.01 -13.26 6.14
C LEU A 173 -9.07 -12.44 5.26
N ASP A 174 -8.00 -11.89 5.83
CA ASP A 174 -7.04 -11.03 5.13
C ASP A 174 -5.99 -11.84 4.33
N THR A 175 -5.96 -13.18 4.48
CA THR A 175 -5.00 -14.04 3.75
C THR A 175 -5.24 -14.14 2.25
N ILE A 176 -6.33 -13.58 1.74
CA ILE A 176 -6.62 -13.46 0.30
C ILE A 176 -6.26 -12.10 -0.30
N GLU A 177 -5.90 -11.13 0.55
CA GLU A 177 -5.54 -9.77 0.14
C GLU A 177 -4.06 -9.72 -0.27
N GLU A 178 -3.76 -9.68 -1.57
CA GLU A 178 -2.38 -9.74 -2.08
C GLU A 178 -1.48 -8.57 -1.67
N THR A 179 -2.09 -7.51 -1.13
CA THR A 179 -1.39 -6.34 -0.57
C THR A 179 -1.24 -6.40 0.96
N SER A 180 -1.68 -7.48 1.61
CA SER A 180 -1.56 -7.69 3.07
C SER A 180 -0.30 -8.48 3.41
N HIS A 181 0.26 -8.23 4.60
CA HIS A 181 1.32 -9.07 5.16
C HIS A 181 0.83 -10.50 5.47
N ALA A 182 -0.49 -10.71 5.61
CA ALA A 182 -1.09 -12.02 5.84
C ALA A 182 -1.30 -12.84 4.56
N PHE A 183 -1.10 -12.25 3.37
CA PHE A 183 -1.42 -12.91 2.10
C PHE A 183 -0.81 -14.31 1.98
N ALA A 184 -1.63 -15.29 1.63
CA ALA A 184 -1.22 -16.67 1.40
C ALA A 184 -1.54 -17.11 -0.04
N LEU A 185 -2.81 -17.08 -0.42
CA LEU A 185 -3.29 -17.49 -1.74
C LEU A 185 -4.51 -16.67 -2.14
N PRO A 186 -4.79 -16.49 -3.45
CA PRO A 186 -6.01 -15.84 -3.90
C PRO A 186 -7.25 -16.63 -3.44
N ALA A 187 -8.39 -15.96 -3.30
CA ALA A 187 -9.64 -16.57 -2.80
C ALA A 187 -10.00 -17.90 -3.49
N ALA A 188 -9.80 -17.99 -4.81
CA ALA A 188 -10.06 -19.19 -5.60
C ALA A 188 -9.23 -20.43 -5.19
N LEU A 189 -8.07 -20.23 -4.55
CA LEU A 189 -7.14 -21.29 -4.14
C LEU A 189 -6.99 -21.39 -2.62
N ARG A 190 -7.59 -20.47 -1.86
CA ARG A 190 -7.33 -20.35 -0.41
C ARG A 190 -7.72 -21.58 0.39
N SER A 191 -8.78 -22.28 -0.01
CA SER A 191 -9.24 -23.52 0.65
C SER A 191 -8.24 -24.67 0.56
N ARG A 192 -7.24 -24.61 -0.35
CA ARG A 192 -6.19 -25.63 -0.46
C ARG A 192 -5.22 -25.65 0.71
N LEU A 193 -5.13 -24.54 1.47
CA LEU A 193 -4.28 -24.45 2.66
C LEU A 193 -4.98 -24.82 3.97
N GLY A 194 -6.30 -25.05 3.92
CA GLY A 194 -7.13 -25.30 5.08
C GLY A 194 -8.46 -24.57 5.00
N ASP A 195 -9.29 -24.80 6.01
CA ASP A 195 -10.66 -24.28 6.06
C ASP A 195 -10.69 -22.75 5.89
N TYR A 196 -11.52 -22.32 4.94
CA TYR A 196 -11.74 -20.91 4.65
C TYR A 196 -13.20 -20.72 4.23
N ASP A 197 -14.02 -20.34 5.21
CA ASP A 197 -15.44 -20.07 5.05
C ASP A 197 -15.74 -18.69 5.64
N PRO A 198 -15.68 -17.61 4.83
CA PRO A 198 -15.90 -16.26 5.32
C PRO A 198 -17.24 -16.07 6.05
N PRO A 199 -18.39 -16.56 5.55
CA PRO A 199 -19.64 -16.56 6.32
C PRO A 199 -19.54 -17.21 7.71
N ALA A 200 -18.92 -18.39 7.83
CA ALA A 200 -18.76 -19.05 9.13
C ALA A 200 -17.82 -18.29 10.07
N ILE A 201 -16.73 -17.74 9.53
CA ILE A 201 -15.78 -16.89 10.26
C ILE A 201 -16.48 -15.64 10.81
N GLU A 202 -17.26 -14.94 9.97
CA GLU A 202 -18.01 -13.75 10.38
C GLU A 202 -19.06 -14.08 11.45
N ALA A 203 -19.75 -15.22 11.33
CA ALA A 203 -20.67 -15.68 12.36
C ALA A 203 -19.97 -15.99 13.69
N GLU A 204 -18.74 -16.52 13.67
CA GLU A 204 -17.93 -16.73 14.88
C GLU A 204 -17.46 -15.42 15.49
N LEU A 205 -17.04 -14.45 14.68
CA LEU A 205 -16.65 -13.11 15.12
C LEU A 205 -17.81 -12.39 15.84
N VAL A 206 -19.03 -12.50 15.32
CA VAL A 206 -20.22 -11.96 15.98
C VAL A 206 -20.45 -12.60 17.35
N ARG A 207 -20.27 -13.93 17.47
CA ARG A 207 -20.40 -14.63 18.77
C ARG A 207 -19.32 -14.19 19.76
N ILE A 208 -18.07 -14.09 19.32
CA ILE A 208 -16.94 -13.61 20.12
C ILE A 208 -17.21 -12.21 20.65
N GLN A 209 -17.69 -11.31 19.79
CA GLN A 209 -18.04 -9.95 20.18
C GLN A 209 -19.17 -9.93 21.22
N ALA A 210 -20.21 -10.75 21.05
CA ALA A 210 -21.33 -10.83 22.00
C ALA A 210 -20.89 -11.36 23.37
N GLU A 211 -19.98 -12.35 23.42
CA GLU A 211 -19.44 -12.87 24.67
C GLU A 211 -18.55 -11.84 25.39
N ILE A 212 -17.68 -11.14 24.64
CA ILE A 212 -16.88 -10.03 25.17
C ILE A 212 -17.80 -8.92 25.72
N ASP A 213 -18.86 -8.56 24.99
CA ASP A 213 -19.81 -7.53 25.41
C ASP A 213 -20.51 -7.94 26.72
N ALA A 214 -20.97 -9.19 26.84
CA ALA A 214 -21.62 -9.70 28.05
C ALA A 214 -20.68 -9.61 29.27
N ILE A 215 -19.43 -10.08 29.13
CA ILE A 215 -18.42 -10.01 30.19
C ILE A 215 -18.13 -8.55 30.57
N ALA A 216 -17.96 -7.67 29.58
CA ALA A 216 -17.68 -6.26 29.83
C ALA A 216 -18.85 -5.57 30.57
N PHE A 217 -20.10 -5.82 30.16
CA PHE A 217 -21.26 -5.28 30.86
C PHE A 217 -21.33 -5.73 32.32
N ASP A 218 -21.01 -7.00 32.61
CA ASP A 218 -20.94 -7.51 33.98
C ASP A 218 -19.83 -6.83 34.79
N LEU A 219 -18.63 -6.68 34.22
CA LEU A 219 -17.48 -6.03 34.87
C LEU A 219 -17.75 -4.55 35.21
N TYR A 220 -18.46 -3.85 34.34
CA TYR A 220 -18.82 -2.44 34.53
C TYR A 220 -20.13 -2.25 35.33
N GLY A 221 -20.85 -3.33 35.68
CA GLY A 221 -22.08 -3.27 36.46
C GLY A 221 -23.30 -2.72 35.72
N PHE A 222 -23.36 -2.89 34.39
CA PHE A 222 -24.49 -2.46 33.57
C PHE A 222 -25.74 -3.31 33.86
N SER A 223 -26.87 -2.65 34.12
CA SER A 223 -28.16 -3.30 34.29
C SER A 223 -28.70 -3.85 32.97
N GLU A 224 -29.71 -4.73 33.02
CA GLU A 224 -30.36 -5.23 31.81
C GLU A 224 -31.00 -4.10 30.98
N ALA A 225 -31.49 -3.04 31.64
CA ALA A 225 -32.04 -1.88 30.96
C ALA A 225 -30.96 -1.10 30.20
N ASP A 226 -29.77 -0.94 30.80
CA ASP A 226 -28.63 -0.29 30.14
C ASP A 226 -28.17 -1.09 28.91
N ARG A 227 -28.10 -2.43 29.04
CA ARG A 227 -27.74 -3.33 27.94
C ARG A 227 -28.72 -3.21 26.77
N ALA A 228 -30.02 -3.21 27.06
CA ALA A 228 -31.06 -3.06 26.04
C ALA A 228 -30.96 -1.70 25.32
N ALA A 229 -30.68 -0.63 26.05
CA ALA A 229 -30.49 0.70 25.47
C ALA A 229 -29.29 0.77 24.51
N VAL A 230 -28.15 0.15 24.88
CA VAL A 230 -26.96 0.08 24.03
C VAL A 230 -27.22 -0.74 22.76
N GLN A 231 -27.93 -1.87 22.88
CA GLN A 231 -28.27 -2.70 21.72
C GLN A 231 -29.23 -1.99 20.76
N ALA A 232 -30.21 -1.25 21.29
CA ALA A 232 -31.16 -0.48 20.49
C ALA A 232 -30.49 0.67 19.71
N SER A 233 -29.55 1.39 20.34
CA SER A 233 -28.83 2.48 19.67
C SER A 233 -27.88 1.98 18.57
N GLN A 234 -27.28 0.80 18.76
CA GLN A 234 -26.45 0.16 17.74
C GLN A 234 -27.27 -0.37 16.55
N GLY A 235 -28.50 -0.84 16.78
CA GLY A 235 -29.43 -1.25 15.74
C GLY A 235 -29.86 -0.09 14.82
N ALA A 236 -30.23 1.06 15.41
CA ALA A 236 -30.62 2.25 14.65
C ALA A 236 -29.46 2.86 13.84
N ALA A 237 -28.24 2.83 14.37
CA ALA A 237 -27.04 3.31 13.68
C ALA A 237 -26.57 2.41 12.52
N ASN A 238 -27.15 1.21 12.34
CA ASN A 238 -26.91 0.34 11.18
C ASN A 238 -27.85 0.65 9.99
N GLU A 239 -29.02 1.27 10.21
CA GLU A 239 -30.04 1.48 9.15
C GLU A 239 -29.90 2.84 8.42
N ASP A 240 -29.36 3.89 9.07
CA ASP A 240 -29.27 5.25 8.52
C ASP A 240 -27.92 5.60 7.83
N GLY A 241 -27.05 4.62 7.59
CA GLY A 241 -25.63 4.85 7.31
C GLY A 241 -25.18 5.05 5.85
N SER A 242 -26.06 5.29 4.87
CA SER A 242 -25.67 5.37 3.45
C SER A 242 -25.45 6.78 2.89
N GLY A 243 -25.17 7.79 3.72
CA GLY A 243 -24.73 9.08 3.17
C GLY A 243 -24.80 10.24 4.15
N ALA A 244 -23.64 10.69 4.61
CA ALA A 244 -23.35 12.09 4.94
C ALA A 244 -21.86 12.23 5.30
N SER A 245 -21.02 12.42 4.28
CA SER A 245 -19.66 12.94 4.44
C SER A 245 -19.59 14.27 3.69
N ASP A 246 -20.27 15.29 4.20
CA ASP A 246 -20.04 16.67 3.78
C ASP A 246 -19.58 17.43 5.01
N ASP A 247 -18.26 17.62 5.11
CA ASP A 247 -17.72 18.90 5.56
C ASP A 247 -16.32 19.09 4.96
N GLN A 248 -16.17 20.28 4.36
CA GLN A 248 -15.01 20.78 3.65
C GLN A 248 -13.88 21.09 4.63
N ASP A 249 -12.65 20.85 4.15
CA ASP A 249 -11.36 21.03 4.83
C ASP A 249 -11.01 19.98 5.90
N ASP A 250 -10.56 18.80 5.44
CA ASP A 250 -9.21 18.31 5.80
C ASP A 250 -8.90 16.97 5.11
N GLU A 251 -7.63 16.78 4.78
CA GLU A 251 -7.04 15.67 4.02
C GLU A 251 -7.25 14.22 4.53
N ALA A 252 -8.36 13.82 5.18
CA ALA A 252 -8.69 12.40 5.32
C ALA A 252 -10.10 12.17 5.88
N SER A 253 -11.03 11.85 4.97
CA SER A 253 -12.28 11.12 5.22
C SER A 253 -13.08 10.79 3.94
N GLY A 254 -12.45 10.81 2.77
CA GLY A 254 -13.07 10.43 1.50
C GLY A 254 -12.23 9.33 0.87
N ASP A 255 -12.54 8.10 1.24
CA ASP A 255 -12.58 6.92 0.36
C ASP A 255 -13.10 5.78 1.24
N GLU A 256 -14.27 5.26 0.87
CA GLU A 256 -14.77 3.99 1.36
C GLU A 256 -13.71 2.92 1.04
N ASP A 257 -12.90 2.56 2.04
CA ASP A 257 -11.95 1.43 1.98
C ASP A 257 -12.68 0.07 1.89
N SER A 258 -14.01 0.06 1.65
CA SER A 258 -14.72 -1.10 1.14
C SER A 258 -14.33 -1.30 -0.33
N ALA A 259 -13.11 -1.80 -0.56
CA ALA A 259 -12.79 -2.40 -1.83
C ALA A 259 -13.91 -3.41 -2.14
N ALA A 260 -14.58 -3.24 -3.29
CA ALA A 260 -15.59 -4.18 -3.74
C ALA A 260 -15.04 -5.61 -3.61
N PRO A 261 -15.89 -6.60 -3.28
CA PRO A 261 -15.45 -7.99 -3.17
C PRO A 261 -14.57 -8.35 -4.37
N ILE A 262 -13.38 -8.89 -4.09
CA ILE A 262 -12.42 -9.24 -5.12
C ILE A 262 -13.10 -10.25 -6.04
N ASP A 263 -13.22 -9.94 -7.33
CA ASP A 263 -13.60 -10.96 -8.29
C ASP A 263 -12.59 -12.10 -8.21
N HIS A 264 -13.04 -13.29 -7.85
CA HIS A 264 -12.19 -14.46 -7.64
C HIS A 264 -11.34 -14.77 -8.87
N THR A 265 -11.88 -14.50 -10.07
CA THR A 265 -11.15 -14.69 -11.33
C THR A 265 -10.05 -13.65 -11.48
N ALA A 266 -10.37 -12.35 -11.39
CA ALA A 266 -9.38 -11.28 -11.47
C ALA A 266 -8.27 -11.41 -10.41
N GLY A 267 -8.62 -11.78 -9.17
CA GLY A 267 -7.65 -12.03 -8.09
C GLY A 267 -6.73 -13.21 -8.38
N LEU A 268 -7.26 -14.30 -8.94
CA LEU A 268 -6.47 -15.45 -9.38
C LEU A 268 -5.50 -15.08 -10.51
N LEU A 269 -5.95 -14.31 -11.50
CA LEU A 269 -5.11 -13.87 -12.62
C LEU A 269 -4.01 -12.90 -12.17
N SER A 270 -4.32 -11.98 -11.25
CA SER A 270 -3.33 -11.07 -10.63
C SER A 270 -2.25 -11.85 -9.86
N TRP A 271 -2.68 -12.84 -9.07
CA TRP A 271 -1.75 -13.74 -8.39
C TRP A 271 -0.88 -14.53 -9.37
N ALA A 272 -1.45 -15.10 -10.42
CA ALA A 272 -0.70 -15.88 -11.42
C ALA A 272 0.31 -15.02 -12.19
N LEU A 273 -0.04 -13.77 -12.50
CA LEU A 273 0.89 -12.78 -13.02
C LEU A 273 2.01 -12.49 -12.02
N GLY A 274 1.70 -12.38 -10.73
CA GLY A 274 2.71 -12.26 -9.68
C GLY A 274 3.63 -13.48 -9.56
N VAL A 275 3.14 -14.70 -9.80
CA VAL A 275 3.97 -15.91 -9.91
C VAL A 275 4.92 -15.81 -11.12
N ALA A 276 4.41 -15.36 -12.28
CA ALA A 276 5.22 -15.20 -13.49
C ALA A 276 6.35 -14.17 -13.31
N PHE A 277 6.12 -13.13 -12.50
CA PHE A 277 7.13 -12.15 -12.08
C PHE A 277 8.01 -12.58 -10.89
N GLY A 278 7.85 -13.82 -10.38
CA GLY A 278 8.62 -14.33 -9.25
C GLY A 278 8.28 -13.69 -7.90
N ARG A 279 7.12 -13.03 -7.78
CA ARG A 279 6.65 -12.43 -6.53
C ARG A 279 5.99 -13.43 -5.60
N PHE A 280 5.13 -14.29 -6.16
CA PHE A 280 4.37 -15.29 -5.39
C PHE A 280 4.86 -16.71 -5.66
N ASP A 281 4.68 -17.58 -4.68
CA ASP A 281 5.10 -18.97 -4.75
C ASP A 281 3.94 -19.92 -5.06
N TRP A 282 3.91 -20.44 -6.28
CA TRP A 282 2.90 -21.40 -6.73
C TRP A 282 2.93 -22.74 -5.98
N ARG A 283 4.08 -23.11 -5.39
CA ARG A 283 4.24 -24.37 -4.63
C ARG A 283 3.34 -24.42 -3.39
N LEU A 284 2.92 -23.26 -2.90
CA LEU A 284 1.96 -23.17 -1.81
C LEU A 284 0.56 -23.65 -2.26
N ALA A 285 0.18 -23.41 -3.52
CA ALA A 285 -1.09 -23.86 -4.09
C ALA A 285 -1.10 -25.34 -4.51
N THR A 286 0.08 -25.95 -4.73
CA THR A 286 0.23 -27.38 -5.06
C THR A 286 0.53 -28.25 -3.85
N GLY A 287 0.83 -27.65 -2.69
CA GLY A 287 1.23 -28.37 -1.48
C GLY A 287 2.70 -28.81 -1.46
N GLU A 288 3.50 -28.46 -2.49
CA GLU A 288 4.94 -28.70 -2.51
C GLU A 288 5.70 -27.87 -1.45
N ARG A 289 5.11 -26.75 -1.03
CA ARG A 289 5.58 -25.94 0.10
C ARG A 289 4.46 -25.79 1.12
N ALA A 290 4.75 -26.06 2.39
CA ALA A 290 3.85 -25.75 3.49
C ALA A 290 3.78 -24.24 3.77
N ALA A 291 2.60 -23.76 4.17
CA ALA A 291 2.48 -22.42 4.71
C ALA A 291 3.33 -22.29 6.00
N PRO A 292 3.97 -21.15 6.26
CA PRO A 292 4.55 -20.88 7.57
C PRO A 292 3.46 -20.89 8.65
N ALA A 293 3.86 -21.11 9.91
CA ALA A 293 2.96 -21.01 11.04
C ALA A 293 2.33 -19.61 11.13
N GLU A 294 1.14 -19.52 11.72
CA GLU A 294 0.55 -18.22 12.06
C GLU A 294 1.47 -17.51 13.08
N PRO A 295 1.86 -16.25 12.82
CA PRO A 295 2.64 -15.46 13.77
C PRO A 295 1.83 -15.16 15.04
N GLU A 296 2.52 -14.81 16.11
CA GLU A 296 1.85 -14.25 17.28
C GLU A 296 1.36 -12.82 16.97
N PRO A 297 0.28 -12.34 17.62
CA PRO A 297 -0.34 -11.06 17.24
C PRO A 297 0.61 -9.87 17.22
N PHE A 298 1.53 -9.83 18.17
CA PHE A 298 2.44 -8.70 18.39
C PHE A 298 3.83 -8.90 17.78
N ASP A 299 4.06 -10.00 17.07
CA ASP A 299 5.31 -10.20 16.33
C ASP A 299 5.51 -9.08 15.30
N PRO A 300 6.77 -8.70 14.97
CA PRO A 300 7.04 -7.78 13.88
C PRO A 300 6.40 -8.26 12.57
N LEU A 301 5.91 -7.31 11.77
CA LEU A 301 5.34 -7.64 10.45
C LEU A 301 6.42 -8.29 9.56
N PRO A 302 6.06 -9.38 8.84
CA PRO A 302 7.02 -10.11 8.04
C PRO A 302 7.41 -9.31 6.80
N ALA A 303 8.69 -9.32 6.42
CA ALA A 303 9.15 -8.63 5.22
C ALA A 303 8.62 -9.25 3.91
N LYS A 304 8.13 -10.49 3.96
CA LYS A 304 7.45 -11.20 2.88
C LYS A 304 6.22 -11.90 3.44
N SER A 305 5.07 -11.74 2.78
CA SER A 305 3.85 -12.45 3.18
C SER A 305 4.01 -13.97 2.97
N PRO A 306 3.23 -14.81 3.68
CA PRO A 306 3.27 -16.27 3.54
C PRO A 306 3.23 -16.79 2.10
N GLY A 307 2.51 -16.11 1.20
CA GLY A 307 2.33 -16.45 -0.21
C GLY A 307 3.46 -15.98 -1.13
N MET A 308 4.37 -15.13 -0.65
CA MET A 308 5.50 -14.64 -1.46
C MET A 308 6.58 -15.70 -1.66
N LEU A 309 7.35 -15.54 -2.75
CA LEU A 309 8.50 -16.38 -3.05
C LEU A 309 9.61 -16.19 -2.00
N PRO A 310 10.06 -17.25 -1.30
CA PRO A 310 11.16 -17.14 -0.34
C PRO A 310 12.48 -16.69 -0.99
N ASP A 311 13.34 -16.04 -0.20
CA ASP A 311 14.66 -15.63 -0.68
C ASP A 311 15.51 -16.82 -1.12
N GLY A 312 16.21 -16.67 -2.25
CA GLY A 312 17.03 -17.72 -2.85
C GLY A 312 16.25 -18.86 -3.52
N ALA A 313 14.91 -18.89 -3.41
CA ALA A 313 14.12 -19.89 -4.11
C ALA A 313 14.02 -19.56 -5.61
N ALA A 314 14.09 -20.59 -6.46
CA ALA A 314 13.93 -20.41 -7.90
C ALA A 314 12.51 -19.90 -8.23
N PRO A 315 12.37 -18.84 -9.05
CA PRO A 315 11.06 -18.38 -9.51
C PRO A 315 10.47 -19.37 -10.52
N PHE A 316 9.18 -19.23 -10.81
CA PHE A 316 8.51 -20.03 -11.85
C PHE A 316 9.16 -19.81 -13.23
N HIS A 317 9.52 -18.56 -13.51
CA HIS A 317 10.20 -18.14 -14.74
C HIS A 317 11.34 -17.19 -14.38
N ALA A 318 12.53 -17.39 -14.95
CA ALA A 318 13.65 -16.48 -14.74
C ALA A 318 13.55 -15.29 -15.70
N HIS A 319 13.65 -14.06 -15.18
CA HIS A 319 13.56 -12.83 -15.97
C HIS A 319 14.32 -11.67 -15.29
N ALA A 320 14.62 -10.62 -16.05
CA ALA A 320 15.30 -9.41 -15.57
C ALA A 320 14.31 -8.31 -15.10
N GLY A 321 13.20 -8.70 -14.47
CA GLY A 321 12.13 -7.76 -14.09
C GLY A 321 11.24 -7.27 -15.25
N ILE A 322 11.38 -7.84 -16.47
CA ILE A 322 10.60 -7.47 -17.65
C ILE A 322 9.99 -8.73 -18.27
N LEU A 323 8.69 -8.69 -18.55
CA LEU A 323 7.96 -9.64 -19.39
C LEU A 323 7.34 -8.89 -20.57
N VAL A 324 6.79 -9.60 -21.56
CA VAL A 324 6.25 -8.98 -22.78
C VAL A 324 4.93 -9.61 -23.17
N ASP A 325 4.04 -8.84 -23.79
CA ASP A 325 2.91 -9.35 -24.55
C ASP A 325 3.34 -9.59 -26.00
N ASP A 326 3.91 -10.77 -26.27
CA ASP A 326 4.39 -11.16 -27.61
C ASP A 326 4.32 -12.68 -27.80
N PRO A 327 3.31 -13.19 -28.54
CA PRO A 327 3.16 -14.61 -28.78
C PRO A 327 4.42 -15.27 -29.35
N GLY A 328 4.86 -16.35 -28.71
CA GLY A 328 6.06 -17.11 -29.08
C GLY A 328 7.36 -16.59 -28.45
N HIS A 329 7.33 -15.45 -27.74
CA HIS A 329 8.48 -14.98 -26.98
C HIS A 329 8.69 -15.82 -25.70
N PRO A 330 9.94 -16.11 -25.28
CA PRO A 330 10.21 -16.82 -24.03
C PRO A 330 9.67 -16.11 -22.77
N HIS A 331 9.52 -14.80 -22.84
CA HIS A 331 8.96 -13.96 -21.77
C HIS A 331 7.50 -13.52 -22.03
N ASP A 332 6.77 -14.23 -22.90
CA ASP A 332 5.35 -13.96 -23.17
C ASP A 332 4.48 -14.12 -21.92
N LEU A 333 4.01 -13.00 -21.36
CA LEU A 333 3.30 -12.94 -20.09
C LEU A 333 2.01 -13.76 -20.11
N ALA A 334 1.23 -13.70 -21.19
CA ALA A 334 -0.03 -14.44 -21.28
C ALA A 334 0.23 -15.95 -21.20
N ARG A 335 1.18 -16.46 -22.00
CA ARG A 335 1.58 -17.88 -21.95
C ARG A 335 2.06 -18.29 -20.55
N LEU A 336 2.89 -17.46 -19.91
CA LEU A 336 3.39 -17.76 -18.56
C LEU A 336 2.24 -17.84 -17.54
N VAL A 337 1.24 -16.95 -17.62
CA VAL A 337 0.06 -17.01 -16.76
C VAL A 337 -0.76 -18.27 -17.04
N GLU A 338 -0.96 -18.65 -18.30
CA GLU A 338 -1.63 -19.92 -18.66
C GLU A 338 -0.89 -21.13 -18.07
N GLU A 339 0.43 -21.16 -18.17
CA GLU A 339 1.28 -22.22 -17.62
C GLU A 339 1.22 -22.29 -16.10
N VAL A 340 1.17 -21.15 -15.41
CA VAL A 340 0.97 -21.10 -13.95
C VAL A 340 -0.39 -21.66 -13.58
N LEU A 341 -1.46 -21.23 -14.25
CA LEU A 341 -2.82 -21.71 -13.98
C LEU A 341 -2.94 -23.21 -14.24
N ALA A 342 -2.37 -23.69 -15.35
CA ALA A 342 -2.31 -25.12 -15.67
C ALA A 342 -1.50 -25.90 -14.61
N ARG A 343 -0.36 -25.37 -14.15
CA ARG A 343 0.47 -25.99 -13.13
C ARG A 343 -0.28 -26.21 -11.81
N VAL A 344 -1.15 -25.28 -11.45
CA VAL A 344 -1.95 -25.36 -10.22
C VAL A 344 -3.34 -25.90 -10.46
N GLU A 345 -3.61 -26.47 -11.64
CA GLU A 345 -4.92 -27.05 -11.99
C GLU A 345 -6.08 -26.07 -11.79
N ALA A 346 -5.87 -24.81 -12.14
CA ALA A 346 -6.89 -23.77 -12.10
C ALA A 346 -7.44 -23.47 -13.51
N PRO A 347 -8.70 -23.02 -13.65
CA PRO A 347 -9.28 -22.70 -14.95
C PRO A 347 -8.48 -21.61 -15.68
N VAL A 348 -8.23 -21.84 -16.97
CA VAL A 348 -7.61 -20.84 -17.86
C VAL A 348 -8.73 -20.14 -18.64
N PRO A 349 -8.93 -18.82 -18.46
CA PRO A 349 -9.93 -18.08 -19.23
C PRO A 349 -9.58 -18.00 -20.72
N GLU A 350 -10.56 -18.19 -21.61
CA GLU A 350 -10.33 -18.14 -23.08
C GLU A 350 -9.77 -16.78 -23.55
N ASP A 351 -10.19 -15.68 -22.92
CA ASP A 351 -9.85 -14.31 -23.29
C ASP A 351 -8.70 -13.71 -22.43
N LEU A 352 -7.84 -14.53 -21.82
CA LEU A 352 -6.80 -14.08 -20.88
C LEU A 352 -5.91 -12.95 -21.42
N ARG A 353 -5.35 -13.11 -22.62
CA ARG A 353 -4.47 -12.08 -23.22
C ARG A 353 -5.20 -10.76 -23.39
N ARG A 354 -6.45 -10.79 -23.84
CA ARG A 354 -7.29 -9.61 -24.00
C ARG A 354 -7.53 -8.92 -22.65
N TRP A 355 -7.80 -9.68 -21.60
CA TRP A 355 -7.98 -9.15 -20.25
C TRP A 355 -6.70 -8.47 -19.73
N LEU A 356 -5.53 -9.08 -19.95
CA LEU A 356 -4.22 -8.49 -19.62
C LEU A 356 -4.01 -7.14 -20.34
N GLN A 357 -4.35 -7.07 -21.63
CA GLN A 357 -4.19 -5.87 -22.46
C GLN A 357 -5.13 -4.72 -22.08
N ARG A 358 -6.35 -5.01 -21.60
CA ARG A 358 -7.42 -4.01 -21.45
C ARG A 358 -7.79 -3.69 -20.02
N ASP A 359 -7.85 -4.71 -19.17
CA ASP A 359 -8.57 -4.65 -17.90
C ASP A 359 -7.62 -4.80 -16.71
N PHE A 360 -6.57 -5.62 -16.84
CA PHE A 360 -5.66 -5.95 -15.74
C PHE A 360 -5.06 -4.72 -15.07
N PHE A 361 -4.53 -3.76 -15.83
CA PHE A 361 -3.86 -2.61 -15.21
C PHE A 361 -4.82 -1.73 -14.40
N ALA A 362 -6.08 -1.59 -14.83
CA ALA A 362 -7.08 -0.83 -14.08
C ALA A 362 -7.44 -1.54 -12.76
N PHE A 363 -7.63 -2.86 -12.83
CA PHE A 363 -7.80 -3.72 -11.65
C PHE A 363 -6.61 -3.58 -10.70
N HIS A 364 -5.38 -3.79 -11.20
CA HIS A 364 -4.15 -3.69 -10.44
C HIS A 364 -3.97 -2.31 -9.80
N LEU A 365 -4.21 -1.23 -10.54
CA LEU A 365 -4.17 0.12 -10.00
C LEU A 365 -5.13 0.31 -8.83
N GLN A 366 -6.36 -0.20 -8.94
CA GLN A 366 -7.34 -0.13 -7.86
C GLN A 366 -6.86 -0.91 -6.62
N ARG A 367 -6.40 -2.15 -6.80
CA ARG A 367 -5.92 -3.02 -5.71
C ARG A 367 -4.71 -2.45 -4.98
N TYR A 368 -3.84 -1.73 -5.69
CA TYR A 368 -2.62 -1.11 -5.17
C TYR A 368 -2.79 0.38 -4.85
N SER A 369 -4.03 0.82 -4.69
CA SER A 369 -4.35 2.16 -4.22
C SER A 369 -4.99 2.11 -2.84
N LYS A 370 -4.28 2.55 -1.81
CA LYS A 370 -4.80 2.63 -0.42
C LYS A 370 -4.50 4.00 0.17
N SER A 371 -5.43 4.56 0.95
CA SER A 371 -5.28 5.88 1.60
C SER A 371 -4.76 6.98 0.66
N ARG A 372 -5.35 7.09 -0.55
CA ARG A 372 -4.96 7.98 -1.66
C ARG A 372 -3.59 7.73 -2.29
N ARG A 373 -2.78 6.83 -1.73
CA ARG A 373 -1.50 6.44 -2.29
C ARG A 373 -1.71 5.42 -3.39
N LYS A 374 -1.34 5.76 -4.61
CA LYS A 374 -1.46 4.91 -5.81
C LYS A 374 -0.10 4.29 -6.11
N ALA A 375 0.00 2.97 -5.96
CA ALA A 375 1.27 2.26 -6.02
C ALA A 375 1.21 0.96 -6.86
N PRO A 376 0.69 0.97 -8.11
CA PRO A 376 0.70 -0.22 -8.95
C PRO A 376 2.14 -0.63 -9.26
N ILE A 377 2.46 -1.91 -9.10
CA ILE A 377 3.84 -2.41 -9.29
C ILE A 377 4.11 -3.18 -10.59
N TYR A 378 3.12 -3.37 -11.45
CA TYR A 378 3.27 -3.97 -12.79
C TYR A 378 2.91 -2.92 -13.83
N TRP A 379 3.86 -2.53 -14.66
CA TRP A 379 3.74 -1.36 -15.52
C TRP A 379 3.69 -1.76 -17.00
N PRO A 380 2.56 -1.54 -17.69
CA PRO A 380 2.45 -1.77 -19.13
C PRO A 380 3.01 -0.58 -19.91
N LEU A 381 4.27 -0.67 -20.33
CA LEU A 381 4.90 0.28 -21.25
C LEU A 381 4.63 -0.20 -22.67
N SER A 382 3.78 0.52 -23.40
CA SER A 382 3.21 0.01 -24.66
C SER A 382 3.48 0.94 -25.83
N THR A 383 3.40 0.37 -27.04
CA THR A 383 3.19 1.16 -28.26
C THR A 383 1.87 1.94 -28.19
N THR A 384 1.70 2.94 -29.07
CA THR A 384 0.51 3.80 -29.12
C THR A 384 -0.78 2.99 -29.27
N SER A 385 -0.80 2.03 -30.21
CA SER A 385 -1.94 1.10 -30.37
C SER A 385 -2.05 0.05 -29.25
N GLY A 386 -0.96 -0.19 -28.51
CA GLY A 386 -0.83 -1.27 -27.54
C GLY A 386 -0.75 -2.66 -28.16
N SER A 387 -0.32 -2.73 -29.41
CA SER A 387 0.00 -3.96 -30.14
C SER A 387 1.23 -4.69 -29.57
N TYR A 388 2.10 -3.97 -28.85
CA TYR A 388 3.25 -4.52 -28.15
C TYR A 388 3.41 -3.83 -26.81
N THR A 389 3.46 -4.62 -25.74
CA THR A 389 3.54 -4.12 -24.37
C THR A 389 4.65 -4.84 -23.63
N LEU A 390 5.59 -4.05 -23.11
CA LEU A 390 6.53 -4.49 -22.09
C LEU A 390 5.89 -4.32 -20.71
N TRP A 391 5.90 -5.38 -19.92
CA TRP A 391 5.45 -5.35 -18.54
C TRP A 391 6.66 -5.28 -17.61
N VAL A 392 6.83 -4.14 -16.95
CA VAL A 392 7.97 -3.87 -16.06
C VAL A 392 7.56 -4.05 -14.61
N TYR A 393 8.37 -4.76 -13.83
CA TYR A 393 8.15 -5.02 -12.42
C TYR A 393 8.89 -4.00 -11.55
N TYR A 394 8.13 -3.12 -10.88
CA TYR A 394 8.65 -2.01 -10.08
C TYR A 394 9.72 -2.43 -9.03
N PRO A 395 9.52 -3.49 -8.23
CA PRO A 395 10.50 -3.92 -7.23
C PRO A 395 11.85 -4.35 -7.82
N SER A 396 11.93 -4.69 -9.11
CA SER A 396 13.17 -5.09 -9.78
C SER A 396 13.78 -3.99 -10.67
N LEU A 397 13.31 -2.75 -10.55
CA LEU A 397 13.85 -1.65 -11.33
C LEU A 397 15.32 -1.37 -11.00
N THR A 398 16.08 -1.09 -12.05
CA THR A 398 17.46 -0.63 -11.95
C THR A 398 17.71 0.48 -12.98
N SER A 399 18.87 1.14 -12.92
CA SER A 399 19.30 2.07 -13.96
C SER A 399 19.48 1.40 -15.33
N GLN A 400 19.47 0.06 -15.41
CA GLN A 400 19.55 -0.68 -16.67
C GLN A 400 18.21 -1.13 -17.23
N THR A 401 17.10 -0.94 -16.51
CA THR A 401 15.79 -1.46 -16.96
C THR A 401 15.41 -0.94 -18.35
N LEU A 402 15.56 0.36 -18.63
CA LEU A 402 15.17 0.89 -19.95
C LEU A 402 16.10 0.42 -21.08
N TYR A 403 17.40 0.32 -20.84
CA TYR A 403 18.33 -0.26 -21.81
C TYR A 403 18.07 -1.74 -22.06
N THR A 404 17.71 -2.50 -21.03
CA THR A 404 17.32 -3.92 -21.15
C THR A 404 16.06 -4.04 -21.98
N SER A 405 15.03 -3.22 -21.72
CA SER A 405 13.81 -3.13 -22.54
C SER A 405 14.13 -2.89 -24.02
N ILE A 406 15.10 -2.03 -24.32
CA ILE A 406 15.51 -1.73 -25.70
C ILE A 406 16.24 -2.92 -26.33
N ASN A 407 17.34 -3.36 -25.70
CA ASN A 407 18.30 -4.29 -26.30
C ASN A 407 17.76 -5.73 -26.39
N ASP A 408 16.99 -6.16 -25.39
CA ASP A 408 16.60 -7.56 -25.25
C ASP A 408 15.18 -7.82 -25.76
N PHE A 409 14.37 -6.77 -25.93
CA PHE A 409 12.96 -6.90 -26.35
C PHE A 409 12.65 -6.11 -27.62
N VAL A 410 12.80 -4.77 -27.60
CA VAL A 410 12.34 -3.92 -28.71
C VAL A 410 13.20 -4.07 -29.96
N GLU A 411 14.53 -4.04 -29.86
CA GLU A 411 15.44 -4.19 -31.00
C GLU A 411 15.32 -5.58 -31.68
N PRO A 412 15.30 -6.71 -30.94
CA PRO A 412 15.02 -8.02 -31.53
C PRO A 412 13.68 -8.07 -32.25
N LYS A 413 12.63 -7.48 -31.67
CA LYS A 413 11.31 -7.44 -32.29
C LYS A 413 11.29 -6.59 -33.55
N LEU A 414 11.93 -5.42 -33.53
CA LEU A 414 12.11 -4.56 -34.70
C LEU A 414 12.80 -5.30 -35.84
N LYS A 415 13.88 -6.03 -35.55
CA LYS A 415 14.59 -6.82 -36.55
C LYS A 415 13.71 -7.91 -37.16
N GLN A 416 12.88 -8.58 -36.34
CA GLN A 416 11.92 -9.58 -36.83
C GLN A 416 10.89 -8.92 -37.76
N VAL A 417 10.21 -7.86 -37.30
CA VAL A 417 9.17 -7.17 -38.06
C VAL A 417 9.73 -6.57 -39.35
N GLY A 418 10.91 -5.94 -39.31
CA GLY A 418 11.55 -5.37 -40.50
C GLY A 418 11.97 -6.43 -41.53
N SER A 419 12.28 -7.65 -41.08
CA SER A 419 12.48 -8.80 -41.97
C SER A 419 11.17 -9.21 -42.66
N ASP A 420 10.07 -9.31 -41.91
CA ASP A 420 8.75 -9.67 -42.45
C ASP A 420 8.23 -8.62 -43.44
N VAL A 421 8.40 -7.34 -43.11
CA VAL A 421 8.13 -6.20 -44.02
C VAL A 421 8.96 -6.34 -45.30
N SER A 422 10.25 -6.67 -45.19
CA SER A 422 11.13 -6.84 -46.34
C SER A 422 10.72 -8.02 -47.23
N VAL A 423 10.28 -9.14 -46.65
CA VAL A 423 9.76 -10.30 -47.40
C VAL A 423 8.52 -9.91 -48.21
N LEU A 424 7.55 -9.24 -47.59
CA LEU A 424 6.34 -8.79 -48.29
C LEU A 424 6.64 -7.71 -49.33
N ARG A 425 7.56 -6.78 -49.04
CA ARG A 425 8.02 -5.77 -50.01
C ARG A 425 8.61 -6.43 -51.26
N ASN A 426 9.42 -7.48 -51.08
CA ASN A 426 10.07 -8.19 -52.19
C ASN A 426 9.09 -8.99 -53.07
N LYS A 427 7.90 -9.34 -52.56
CA LYS A 427 6.83 -9.91 -53.40
C LYS A 427 6.32 -8.91 -54.44
N GLY A 428 6.47 -7.60 -54.24
CA GLY A 428 6.13 -6.58 -55.22
C GLY A 428 4.68 -6.68 -55.71
N THR A 429 4.51 -6.87 -57.02
CA THR A 429 3.20 -7.04 -57.70
C THR A 429 2.58 -8.42 -57.50
N ALA A 430 3.32 -9.40 -56.97
CA ALA A 430 2.81 -10.73 -56.64
C ALA A 430 2.11 -10.80 -55.27
N ARG A 431 1.99 -9.66 -54.57
CA ARG A 431 1.22 -9.58 -53.32
C ARG A 431 -0.26 -9.77 -53.59
N THR A 432 -0.86 -10.66 -52.81
CA THR A 432 -2.32 -10.79 -52.72
C THR A 432 -2.90 -9.61 -51.94
N ARG A 433 -4.23 -9.45 -51.98
CA ARG A 433 -4.93 -8.45 -51.14
C ARG A 433 -4.64 -8.64 -49.65
N ASP A 434 -4.47 -9.88 -49.20
CA ASP A 434 -4.18 -10.17 -47.81
C ASP A 434 -2.70 -9.88 -47.47
N ASP A 435 -1.78 -10.11 -48.41
CA ASP A 435 -0.38 -9.64 -48.29
C ASP A 435 -0.28 -8.11 -48.22
N GLU A 436 -1.11 -7.37 -48.98
CA GLU A 436 -1.15 -5.90 -48.92
C GLU A 436 -1.59 -5.41 -47.53
N LYS A 437 -2.68 -5.98 -46.99
CA LYS A 437 -3.16 -5.65 -45.63
C LYS A 437 -2.12 -5.98 -44.56
N GLN A 438 -1.49 -7.15 -44.66
CA GLN A 438 -0.46 -7.56 -43.70
C GLN A 438 0.77 -6.65 -43.80
N PHE A 439 1.16 -6.25 -45.01
CA PHE A 439 2.26 -5.33 -45.23
C PHE A 439 1.99 -3.96 -44.60
N GLU A 440 0.81 -3.37 -44.81
CA GLU A 440 0.42 -2.11 -44.19
C GLU A 440 0.41 -2.20 -42.66
N ALA A 441 -0.14 -3.30 -42.10
CA ALA A 441 -0.17 -3.53 -40.67
C ALA A 441 1.24 -3.66 -40.06
N LEU A 442 2.13 -4.40 -40.73
CA LEU A 442 3.52 -4.56 -40.29
C LEU A 442 4.33 -3.27 -40.40
N GLN A 443 4.09 -2.43 -41.42
CA GLN A 443 4.73 -1.11 -41.53
C GLN A 443 4.29 -0.17 -40.41
N ALA A 444 2.99 -0.14 -40.10
CA ALA A 444 2.48 0.64 -38.97
C ALA A 444 3.06 0.14 -37.65
N PHE A 445 3.16 -1.18 -37.47
CA PHE A 445 3.74 -1.78 -36.28
C PHE A 445 5.25 -1.52 -36.14
N GLU A 446 6.00 -1.60 -37.25
CA GLU A 446 7.43 -1.25 -37.30
C GLU A 446 7.65 0.21 -36.86
N LEU A 447 6.82 1.13 -37.35
CA LEU A 447 6.88 2.54 -36.96
C LEU A 447 6.60 2.73 -35.45
N GLU A 448 5.56 2.08 -34.92
CA GLU A 448 5.26 2.16 -33.49
C GLU A 448 6.38 1.60 -32.60
N LEU A 449 7.04 0.52 -33.03
CA LEU A 449 8.19 -0.04 -32.32
C LEU A 449 9.41 0.90 -32.36
N ILE A 450 9.63 1.60 -33.48
CA ILE A 450 10.66 2.65 -33.59
C ILE A 450 10.34 3.78 -32.61
N GLU A 451 9.09 4.26 -32.56
CA GLU A 451 8.66 5.29 -31.62
C GLU A 451 8.86 4.88 -30.15
N LEU A 452 8.50 3.64 -29.81
CA LEU A 452 8.72 3.07 -28.48
C LEU A 452 10.21 3.04 -28.14
N ARG A 453 11.04 2.50 -29.03
CA ARG A 453 12.49 2.44 -28.87
C ARG A 453 13.09 3.84 -28.66
N ASP A 454 12.76 4.78 -29.54
CA ASP A 454 13.34 6.12 -29.53
C ASP A 454 12.92 6.89 -28.26
N THR A 455 11.69 6.67 -27.79
CA THR A 455 11.22 7.22 -26.51
C THR A 455 11.99 6.62 -25.34
N LEU A 456 12.20 5.30 -25.30
CA LEU A 456 12.99 4.64 -24.25
C LEU A 456 14.45 5.12 -24.29
N LEU A 457 15.07 5.22 -25.47
CA LEU A 457 16.45 5.69 -25.64
C LEU A 457 16.62 7.13 -25.17
N LYS A 458 15.62 7.98 -25.40
CA LYS A 458 15.61 9.36 -24.91
C LYS A 458 15.57 9.44 -23.38
N LEU A 459 14.84 8.53 -22.72
CA LEU A 459 14.66 8.55 -21.27
C LEU A 459 15.79 7.84 -20.51
N ALA A 460 16.40 6.81 -21.10
CA ALA A 460 17.36 5.92 -20.45
C ALA A 460 18.59 6.60 -19.79
N PRO A 461 19.25 7.61 -20.40
CA PRO A 461 20.46 8.21 -19.81
C PRO A 461 20.27 8.82 -18.42
N ASP A 462 19.12 9.47 -18.21
CA ASP A 462 18.81 10.19 -16.96
C ASP A 462 17.92 9.36 -16.01
N TYR A 463 17.34 8.26 -16.50
CA TYR A 463 16.45 7.42 -15.72
C TYR A 463 17.22 6.49 -14.77
N LYS A 464 17.43 6.96 -13.53
CA LYS A 464 17.98 6.15 -12.44
C LYS A 464 16.94 6.05 -11.32
N PRO A 465 16.10 5.00 -11.33
CA PRO A 465 15.01 4.87 -10.37
C PRO A 465 15.55 4.61 -8.95
N ASN A 466 14.79 5.04 -7.95
CA ASN A 466 15.02 4.74 -6.54
C ASN A 466 13.67 4.45 -5.87
N HIS A 467 13.56 3.32 -5.17
CA HIS A 467 12.31 2.90 -4.51
C HIS A 467 11.88 3.84 -3.38
N ASP A 468 12.83 4.56 -2.77
CA ASP A 468 12.53 5.59 -1.77
C ASP A 468 11.68 6.73 -2.37
N ASP A 469 11.66 6.93 -3.69
CA ASP A 469 10.85 7.96 -4.33
C ASP A 469 9.36 7.57 -4.42
N GLY A 470 9.06 6.28 -4.28
CA GLY A 470 7.73 5.71 -4.41
C GLY A 470 7.25 5.57 -5.86
N VAL A 471 6.30 4.65 -6.08
CA VAL A 471 5.87 4.21 -7.42
C VAL A 471 5.50 5.36 -8.35
N GLN A 472 4.72 6.33 -7.86
CA GLN A 472 4.20 7.42 -8.68
C GLN A 472 5.31 8.35 -9.21
N ILE A 473 6.32 8.68 -8.40
CA ILE A 473 7.46 9.48 -8.86
C ILE A 473 8.33 8.65 -9.81
N THR A 474 8.64 7.40 -9.44
CA THR A 474 9.51 6.53 -10.23
C THR A 474 8.94 6.24 -11.64
N SER A 475 7.61 6.21 -11.79
CA SER A 475 6.94 6.01 -13.08
C SER A 475 6.64 7.31 -13.84
N ALA A 476 6.78 8.49 -13.21
CA ALA A 476 6.40 9.76 -13.80
C ALA A 476 7.07 10.07 -15.16
N PRO A 477 8.39 9.87 -15.37
CA PRO A 477 9.00 10.13 -16.67
C PRO A 477 8.46 9.24 -17.80
N LEU A 478 7.93 8.06 -17.45
CA LEU A 478 7.43 7.05 -18.38
C LEU A 478 5.96 7.28 -18.77
N TRP A 479 5.33 8.36 -18.29
CA TRP A 479 3.92 8.68 -18.54
C TRP A 479 3.47 8.58 -20.02
N PRO A 480 4.28 8.91 -21.05
CA PRO A 480 3.85 8.79 -22.44
C PRO A 480 3.57 7.34 -22.87
N LEU A 481 4.21 6.36 -22.22
CA LEU A 481 4.17 4.94 -22.56
C LEU A 481 3.00 4.18 -21.92
N PHE A 482 2.29 4.79 -20.97
CA PHE A 482 1.11 4.20 -20.35
C PHE A 482 -0.16 4.49 -21.15
N ARG A 483 -0.97 3.46 -21.45
CA ARG A 483 -2.24 3.62 -22.18
C ARG A 483 -3.43 3.98 -21.28
N HIS A 484 -3.38 3.59 -20.00
CA HIS A 484 -4.47 3.86 -19.05
C HIS A 484 -4.56 5.37 -18.73
N LYS A 485 -5.53 6.06 -19.34
CA LYS A 485 -5.64 7.53 -19.34
C LYS A 485 -5.69 8.17 -17.95
N PRO A 486 -6.44 7.64 -16.97
CA PRO A 486 -6.44 8.21 -15.62
C PRO A 486 -5.05 8.18 -14.97
N TRP A 487 -4.31 7.09 -15.13
CA TRP A 487 -2.96 6.96 -14.58
C TRP A 487 -1.95 7.81 -15.34
N GLN A 488 -2.04 7.82 -16.68
CA GLN A 488 -1.23 8.68 -17.54
C GLN A 488 -1.36 10.16 -17.13
N LYS A 489 -2.56 10.64 -16.82
CA LYS A 489 -2.79 12.00 -16.33
C LYS A 489 -2.10 12.25 -14.99
N VAL A 490 -2.26 11.34 -14.02
CA VAL A 490 -1.60 11.43 -12.70
C VAL A 490 -0.08 11.52 -12.86
N LEU A 491 0.51 10.69 -13.71
CA LEU A 491 1.95 10.69 -13.95
C LEU A 491 2.43 11.95 -14.66
N LYS A 492 1.69 12.43 -15.66
CA LYS A 492 1.99 13.69 -16.36
C LYS A 492 1.98 14.88 -15.40
N ASP A 493 0.97 14.95 -14.53
CA ASP A 493 0.87 16.01 -13.51
C ASP A 493 2.00 15.90 -12.47
N THR A 494 2.39 14.67 -12.12
CA THR A 494 3.54 14.40 -11.23
C THR A 494 4.86 14.83 -11.88
N TRP A 495 5.03 14.53 -13.16
CA TRP A 495 6.20 14.94 -13.94
C TRP A 495 6.32 16.46 -14.03
N ALA A 496 5.22 17.17 -14.29
CA ALA A 496 5.22 18.64 -14.29
C ALA A 496 5.62 19.24 -12.92
N LYS A 497 5.22 18.60 -11.82
CA LYS A 497 5.62 18.99 -10.46
C LYS A 497 7.10 18.71 -10.17
N LEU A 498 7.66 17.60 -10.69
CA LEU A 498 9.10 17.33 -10.68
C LEU A 498 9.88 18.40 -11.46
N GLU A 499 9.42 18.76 -12.66
CA GLU A 499 10.02 19.81 -13.49
C GLU A 499 10.04 21.17 -12.78
N LYS A 500 8.98 21.48 -12.00
CA LYS A 500 8.89 22.69 -11.20
C LYS A 500 9.74 22.67 -9.92
N GLY A 501 10.15 21.49 -9.47
CA GLY A 501 10.93 21.29 -8.25
C GLY A 501 10.11 21.16 -6.97
N ASP A 502 8.83 20.80 -7.07
CA ASP A 502 7.95 20.55 -5.92
C ASP A 502 8.34 19.26 -5.18
N TYR A 503 9.03 18.34 -5.87
CA TYR A 503 9.50 17.05 -5.33
C TYR A 503 11.02 16.90 -5.37
N ASP A 504 11.76 17.99 -5.14
CA ASP A 504 13.24 17.97 -5.16
C ASP A 504 13.86 17.11 -4.04
N TRP A 505 13.05 16.57 -3.12
CA TRP A 505 13.46 15.53 -2.18
C TRP A 505 13.64 14.15 -2.83
N ALA A 506 13.06 13.92 -4.01
CA ALA A 506 13.15 12.64 -4.72
C ALA A 506 14.50 12.51 -5.44
N HIS A 507 15.09 11.32 -5.40
CA HIS A 507 16.36 11.02 -6.05
C HIS A 507 16.26 11.17 -7.57
N LEU A 508 15.10 10.87 -8.16
CA LEU A 508 14.86 11.09 -9.57
C LEU A 508 15.01 12.57 -9.96
N ALA A 509 14.58 13.50 -9.11
CA ALA A 509 14.79 14.93 -9.36
C ALA A 509 16.28 15.31 -9.38
N MET A 510 17.09 14.67 -8.53
CA MET A 510 18.55 14.85 -8.50
C MET A 510 19.23 14.36 -9.80
N ASN A 511 18.68 13.35 -10.46
CA ASN A 511 19.22 12.86 -11.73
C ASN A 511 18.92 13.82 -12.89
N TYR A 512 17.69 14.34 -12.98
CA TYR A 512 17.29 15.24 -14.07
C TYR A 512 17.72 16.70 -13.86
N TRP A 513 17.78 17.18 -12.61
CA TRP A 513 18.10 18.57 -12.28
C TRP A 513 19.11 18.69 -11.11
N PRO A 514 20.33 18.12 -11.25
CA PRO A 514 21.30 18.04 -10.16
C PRO A 514 21.68 19.40 -9.59
N ASP A 515 21.89 20.41 -10.42
CA ASP A 515 22.30 21.75 -9.97
C ASP A 515 21.21 22.41 -9.12
N ARG A 516 19.95 22.34 -9.57
CA ARG A 516 18.80 22.86 -8.82
C ARG A 516 18.67 22.21 -7.45
N VAL A 517 18.77 20.88 -7.40
CA VAL A 517 18.63 20.10 -6.16
C VAL A 517 19.79 20.41 -5.21
N ARG A 518 21.03 20.43 -5.70
CA ARG A 518 22.22 20.79 -4.91
C ARG A 518 22.16 22.18 -4.31
N GLU A 519 21.66 23.17 -5.07
CA GLU A 519 21.47 24.52 -4.53
C GLU A 519 20.43 24.54 -3.39
N LYS A 520 19.35 23.76 -3.49
CA LYS A 520 18.38 23.62 -2.39
C LYS A 520 18.96 22.90 -1.17
N CYS A 521 19.84 21.91 -1.34
CA CYS A 521 20.51 21.22 -0.23
C CYS A 521 21.28 22.18 0.69
N LYS A 522 21.76 23.32 0.17
CA LYS A 522 22.50 24.30 0.97
C LYS A 522 21.66 24.95 2.06
N THR A 523 20.33 25.04 1.86
CA THR A 523 19.42 25.75 2.77
C THR A 523 18.33 24.87 3.37
N ASP A 524 18.07 23.69 2.81
CA ASP A 524 17.14 22.69 3.34
C ASP A 524 17.89 21.42 3.80
N LYS A 525 18.02 21.28 5.12
CA LYS A 525 18.72 20.15 5.75
C LYS A 525 18.01 18.82 5.51
N SER A 526 16.68 18.78 5.53
CA SER A 526 15.91 17.55 5.28
C SER A 526 16.15 17.04 3.86
N LEU A 527 16.22 17.97 2.90
CA LEU A 527 16.51 17.67 1.50
C LEU A 527 17.98 17.24 1.33
N ALA A 528 18.92 17.91 2.01
CA ALA A 528 20.33 17.50 2.02
C ALA A 528 20.52 16.06 2.54
N ILE A 529 19.85 15.69 3.63
CA ILE A 529 19.86 14.33 4.19
C ILE A 529 19.24 13.33 3.20
N ALA A 530 18.18 13.72 2.48
CA ALA A 530 17.57 12.84 1.48
C ALA A 530 18.54 12.42 0.37
N HIS A 531 19.46 13.31 0.00
CA HIS A 531 20.44 13.07 -1.06
C HIS A 531 21.83 12.66 -0.57
N GLY A 532 22.06 12.57 0.74
CA GLY A 532 23.41 12.34 1.31
C GLY A 532 24.39 13.49 1.05
N LEU A 533 23.87 14.72 1.00
CA LEU A 533 24.59 15.96 0.69
C LEU A 533 24.65 16.92 1.89
N GLU A 534 24.65 16.38 3.11
CA GLU A 534 24.67 17.15 4.37
C GLU A 534 25.91 18.05 4.46
N HIS A 535 27.02 17.66 3.83
CA HIS A 535 28.24 18.46 3.74
C HIS A 535 28.07 19.77 2.94
N LEU A 536 27.01 19.91 2.14
CA LEU A 536 26.67 21.14 1.43
C LEU A 536 25.77 22.07 2.26
N TYR A 537 25.13 21.56 3.31
CA TYR A 537 24.18 22.33 4.11
C TYR A 537 24.89 23.43 4.92
N ILE A 538 24.36 24.65 4.85
CA ILE A 538 24.84 25.81 5.59
C ILE A 538 23.79 26.16 6.63
N GLU A 539 24.14 26.04 7.91
CA GLU A 539 23.25 26.38 9.01
C GLU A 539 22.95 27.89 8.99
N SER A 540 21.66 28.27 8.96
CA SER A 540 21.27 29.67 8.97
C SER A 540 21.42 30.26 10.37
N GLU A 541 21.92 31.50 10.46
CA GLU A 541 21.98 32.21 11.75
C GLU A 541 20.56 32.32 12.34
N ALA A 542 20.38 31.77 13.54
CA ALA A 542 19.09 31.72 14.20
C ALA A 542 18.52 33.14 14.38
N GLN A 543 17.43 33.46 13.66
CA GLN A 543 16.73 34.72 13.92
C GLN A 543 16.23 34.72 15.37
N PRO A 544 16.51 35.77 16.17
CA PRO A 544 16.14 35.81 17.57
C PRO A 544 14.63 35.63 17.72
N LYS A 545 14.22 34.66 18.53
CA LYS A 545 12.81 34.41 18.87
C LYS A 545 12.19 35.71 19.36
N LYS A 546 11.24 36.27 18.61
CA LYS A 546 10.44 37.42 19.08
C LYS A 546 9.71 36.99 20.36
N THR A 547 10.18 37.48 21.50
CA THR A 547 9.56 37.27 22.80
C THR A 547 8.12 37.81 22.73
N ARG A 548 7.13 36.94 22.87
CA ARG A 548 5.71 37.33 22.96
C ARG A 548 5.56 38.26 24.17
N GLY A 549 5.36 39.55 23.93
CA GLY A 549 5.13 40.56 24.96
C GLY A 549 3.91 40.18 25.81
N ARG A 550 4.14 40.01 27.11
CA ARG A 550 3.11 39.80 28.12
C ARG A 550 2.21 41.04 28.15
N LYS A 551 0.96 40.93 27.68
CA LYS A 551 -0.06 41.97 27.82
C LYS A 551 -0.22 42.24 29.32
N LYS A 552 0.22 43.40 29.81
CA LYS A 552 -0.14 43.89 31.15
C LYS A 552 -1.65 44.10 31.14
N ALA A 553 -2.36 43.42 32.04
CA ALA A 553 -3.72 43.78 32.39
C ALA A 553 -3.66 45.19 33.02
N GLY A 554 -4.34 46.15 32.40
CA GLY A 554 -4.66 47.42 33.04
C GLY A 554 -5.71 47.15 34.10
N GLY A 555 -5.42 47.53 35.34
CA GLY A 555 -6.45 47.76 36.35
C GLY A 555 -6.86 49.22 36.24
N ASP A 556 -8.15 49.46 36.04
CA ASP A 556 -8.78 50.75 36.27
C ASP A 556 -9.28 50.78 37.72
N GLU A 557 -8.94 51.87 38.42
CA GLU A 557 -9.63 52.39 39.61
C GLU A 557 -10.96 53.04 39.23
#